data_AF-A0A1Q6LGP2-F1
#
_entry.id   AF-A0A1Q6LGP2-F1
#
_cell.length_a   1.000
_cell.length_b   1.000
_cell.length_c   1.000
_cell.angle_alpha   90.00
_cell.angle_beta   90.00
_cell.angle_gamma   90.00
#
_symmetry.space_group_name_H-M   'P 1'
#
loop_
_entity.id
_entity.type
_entity.pdbx_description
1 polymer ?
#
loop_
_entity_poly.entity_id
_entity_poly.type
_entity_poly.pdbx_seq_one_letter_code
_entity_poly.pdbx_strand_id
1 'polypeptide(L)'
;MDFILVSRRLKFYTKEIIKVLNIAIIGMAIILALILIKYKPAYEVKIAEKEIGFIANKTNFENMIENYIKNYNSKNVESVSITNNPEYKLKLIDKKQETSENEILIAMQKDMIIKYHYYEIYINNQKVESVDTLEEAQTITNKIEEVDNNIKYEIKEINTQNVDEINTSEFEVAKNNVLKEANIIEEEKQKEEEQEKLPNINGIKLAVLPVQGNITSRYGVSSRIRVSTHTGLDIAAVTGTAIKAVAAGTVTNAAYTGSYGNLVKIDHGNGVETWYGHTSKMYVKVGQNIQAGDTIAAVGTTGNSTGPHLHFEIRINGQHINPQNYIYNN
;
A
#
# COMPACT_ATOMS: atom_id res chain seq x y z
N MET A 1 -102.32 -31.94 10.41
CA MET A 1 -102.50 -31.28 9.09
C MET A 1 -101.51 -30.12 8.89
N ASP A 2 -100.99 -29.52 9.96
CA ASP A 2 -100.15 -28.32 9.92
C ASP A 2 -98.73 -28.52 9.35
N PHE A 3 -98.10 -29.69 9.54
CA PHE A 3 -96.74 -29.95 9.05
C PHE A 3 -96.63 -29.96 7.51
N ILE A 4 -97.69 -30.41 6.82
CA ILE A 4 -97.76 -30.48 5.35
C ILE A 4 -97.96 -29.07 4.75
N LEU A 5 -98.75 -28.21 5.42
CA LEU A 5 -98.97 -26.82 5.00
C LEU A 5 -97.72 -25.96 5.22
N VAL A 6 -96.99 -26.16 6.33
CA VAL A 6 -95.71 -25.49 6.60
C VAL A 6 -94.66 -25.87 5.55
N SER A 7 -94.53 -27.16 5.19
CA SER A 7 -93.55 -27.59 4.17
C SER A 7 -93.83 -27.07 2.75
N ARG A 8 -95.11 -26.91 2.38
CA ARG A 8 -95.51 -26.33 1.08
C ARG A 8 -95.26 -24.82 1.01
N ARG A 9 -95.56 -24.09 2.10
CA ARG A 9 -95.24 -22.66 2.21
C ARG A 9 -93.73 -22.44 2.19
N LEU A 10 -92.95 -23.25 2.91
CA LEU A 10 -91.49 -23.19 2.89
C LEU A 10 -90.95 -23.37 1.46
N LYS A 11 -91.36 -24.43 0.75
CA LYS A 11 -90.96 -24.67 -0.64
C LYS A 11 -91.32 -23.52 -1.59
N PHE A 12 -92.48 -22.88 -1.39
CA PHE A 12 -92.89 -21.73 -2.19
C PHE A 12 -91.98 -20.51 -1.94
N TYR A 13 -91.76 -20.14 -0.66
CA TYR A 13 -90.87 -19.02 -0.31
C TYR A 13 -89.42 -19.29 -0.74
N THR A 14 -88.91 -20.51 -0.61
CA THR A 14 -87.58 -20.88 -1.12
C THR A 14 -87.48 -20.70 -2.64
N LYS A 15 -88.53 -21.07 -3.40
CA LYS A 15 -88.55 -20.90 -4.86
C LYS A 15 -88.58 -19.43 -5.29
N GLU A 16 -89.35 -18.59 -4.60
CA GLU A 16 -89.38 -17.14 -4.88
C GLU A 16 -88.08 -16.44 -4.45
N ILE A 17 -87.48 -16.83 -3.32
CA ILE A 17 -86.15 -16.35 -2.91
C ILE A 17 -85.09 -16.70 -3.96
N ILE A 18 -85.10 -17.93 -4.49
CA ILE A 18 -84.18 -18.35 -5.54
C ILE A 18 -84.38 -17.52 -6.82
N LYS A 19 -85.62 -17.21 -7.21
CA LYS A 19 -85.88 -16.33 -8.38
C LYS A 19 -85.34 -14.92 -8.17
N VAL A 20 -85.56 -14.33 -7.01
CA VAL A 20 -85.04 -12.99 -6.68
C VAL A 20 -83.51 -13.00 -6.65
N LEU A 21 -82.90 -14.04 -6.06
CA LEU A 21 -81.45 -14.24 -6.06
C LEU A 21 -80.90 -14.35 -7.48
N ASN A 22 -81.56 -15.12 -8.36
CA ASN A 22 -81.15 -15.27 -9.75
C ASN A 22 -81.23 -13.94 -10.53
N ILE A 23 -82.30 -13.16 -10.35
CA ILE A 23 -82.43 -11.84 -10.97
C ILE A 23 -81.33 -10.89 -10.46
N ALA A 24 -81.04 -10.92 -9.15
CA ALA A 24 -79.97 -10.13 -8.56
C ALA A 24 -78.58 -10.54 -9.09
N ILE A 25 -78.32 -11.83 -9.25
CA ILE A 25 -77.08 -12.36 -9.83
C ILE A 25 -76.92 -11.89 -11.28
N ILE A 26 -77.98 -12.00 -12.10
CA ILE A 26 -77.97 -11.55 -13.50
C ILE A 26 -77.72 -10.04 -13.57
N GLY A 27 -78.42 -9.26 -12.75
CA GLY A 27 -78.21 -7.80 -12.67
C GLY A 27 -76.77 -7.45 -12.29
N MET A 28 -76.22 -8.12 -11.29
CA MET A 28 -74.83 -7.93 -10.85
C MET A 28 -73.83 -8.34 -11.94
N ALA A 29 -74.10 -9.43 -12.67
CA ALA A 29 -73.28 -9.87 -13.80
C ALA A 29 -73.28 -8.86 -14.95
N ILE A 30 -74.43 -8.24 -15.27
CA ILE A 30 -74.53 -7.19 -16.30
C ILE A 30 -73.76 -5.95 -15.87
N ILE A 31 -73.88 -5.53 -14.60
CA ILE A 31 -73.12 -4.38 -14.07
C ILE A 31 -71.62 -4.65 -14.12
N LEU A 32 -71.19 -5.84 -13.69
CA LEU A 32 -69.79 -6.27 -13.78
C LEU A 32 -69.30 -6.28 -15.24
N ALA A 33 -70.11 -6.79 -16.18
CA ALA A 33 -69.77 -6.78 -17.60
C ALA A 33 -69.61 -5.36 -18.14
N LEU A 34 -70.50 -4.43 -17.78
CA LEU A 34 -70.39 -3.01 -18.15
C LEU A 34 -69.14 -2.35 -17.58
N ILE A 35 -68.78 -2.67 -16.33
CA ILE A 35 -67.54 -2.22 -15.71
C ILE A 35 -66.33 -2.76 -16.48
N LEU A 36 -66.30 -4.05 -16.81
CA LEU A 36 -65.18 -4.69 -17.53
C LEU A 36 -65.06 -4.29 -19.01
N ILE A 37 -66.13 -3.72 -19.59
CA ILE A 37 -66.07 -3.12 -20.93
C ILE A 37 -65.18 -1.88 -20.91
N LYS A 38 -65.31 -1.03 -19.88
CA LYS A 38 -64.60 0.26 -19.78
C LYS A 38 -63.31 0.19 -18.95
N TYR A 39 -63.24 -0.69 -17.97
CA TYR A 39 -62.15 -0.79 -17.02
C TYR A 39 -61.47 -2.16 -17.09
N LYS A 40 -60.20 -2.21 -16.71
CA LYS A 40 -59.42 -3.45 -16.54
C LYS A 40 -58.78 -3.50 -15.16
N PRO A 41 -58.62 -4.69 -14.54
CA PRO A 41 -57.87 -4.83 -13.30
C PRO A 41 -56.38 -4.59 -13.56
N ALA A 42 -55.74 -3.85 -12.66
CA ALA A 42 -54.29 -3.62 -12.62
C ALA A 42 -53.84 -3.39 -11.17
N TYR A 43 -52.55 -3.50 -10.92
CA TYR A 43 -51.97 -3.15 -9.62
C TYR A 43 -51.34 -1.76 -9.72
N GLU A 44 -51.80 -0.83 -8.89
CA GLU A 44 -51.09 0.40 -8.58
C GLU A 44 -49.81 0.03 -7.84
N VAL A 45 -48.69 0.60 -8.27
CA VAL A 45 -47.38 0.43 -7.65
C VAL A 45 -46.96 1.74 -7.01
N LYS A 46 -46.66 1.68 -5.71
CA LYS A 46 -46.09 2.79 -4.96
C LYS A 46 -44.69 2.45 -4.49
N ILE A 47 -43.79 3.43 -4.56
CA ILE A 47 -42.43 3.35 -4.02
C ILE A 47 -42.24 4.58 -3.15
N ALA A 48 -41.78 4.39 -1.90
CA ALA A 48 -41.67 5.46 -0.91
C ALA A 48 -42.97 6.30 -0.79
N GLU A 49 -44.11 5.61 -0.68
CA GLU A 49 -45.47 6.18 -0.62
C GLU A 49 -45.95 6.95 -1.87
N LYS A 50 -45.08 7.15 -2.88
CA LYS A 50 -45.39 7.84 -4.13
C LYS A 50 -45.94 6.86 -5.17
N GLU A 51 -47.06 7.21 -5.78
CA GLU A 51 -47.60 6.48 -6.94
C GLU A 51 -46.66 6.65 -8.14
N ILE A 52 -46.17 5.52 -8.66
CA ILE A 52 -45.27 5.50 -9.83
C ILE A 52 -46.01 5.07 -11.08
N GLY A 53 -46.94 4.11 -10.97
CA GLY A 53 -47.77 3.69 -12.11
C GLY A 53 -48.49 2.38 -11.88
N PHE A 54 -48.83 1.69 -12.97
CA PHE A 54 -49.65 0.47 -12.93
C PHE A 54 -48.99 -0.71 -13.65
N ILE A 55 -49.17 -1.91 -13.11
CA ILE A 55 -48.72 -3.18 -13.71
C ILE A 55 -49.89 -4.15 -13.90
N ALA A 56 -49.79 -5.04 -14.88
CA ALA A 56 -50.84 -6.03 -15.15
C ALA A 56 -50.75 -7.26 -14.23
N ASN A 57 -49.53 -7.74 -13.97
CA ASN A 57 -49.30 -8.97 -13.21
C ASN A 57 -48.21 -8.76 -12.15
N LYS A 58 -48.63 -8.75 -10.88
CA LYS A 58 -47.75 -8.62 -9.71
C LYS A 58 -46.62 -9.64 -9.71
N THR A 59 -46.94 -10.93 -9.84
CA THR A 59 -45.96 -12.02 -9.74
C THR A 59 -44.91 -11.96 -10.85
N ASN A 60 -45.32 -11.67 -12.09
CA ASN A 60 -44.37 -11.51 -13.19
C ASN A 60 -43.42 -10.34 -12.94
N PHE A 61 -43.95 -9.22 -12.44
CA PHE A 61 -43.15 -8.03 -12.16
C PHE A 61 -42.18 -8.25 -10.99
N GLU A 62 -42.61 -8.87 -9.90
CA GLU A 62 -41.75 -9.26 -8.77
C GLU A 62 -40.61 -10.17 -9.24
N ASN A 63 -40.92 -11.20 -10.04
CA ASN A 63 -39.90 -12.08 -10.62
C ASN A 63 -38.92 -11.35 -11.53
N MET A 64 -39.38 -10.34 -12.30
CA MET A 64 -38.51 -9.52 -13.14
C MET A 64 -37.53 -8.70 -12.28
N ILE A 65 -38.01 -8.10 -11.19
CA ILE A 65 -37.17 -7.35 -10.25
C ILE A 65 -36.13 -8.26 -9.60
N GLU A 66 -36.57 -9.40 -9.05
CA GLU A 66 -35.68 -10.37 -8.41
C GLU A 66 -34.60 -10.85 -9.39
N ASN A 67 -34.98 -11.16 -10.63
CA ASN A 67 -34.02 -11.53 -11.67
C ASN A 67 -33.07 -10.38 -12.02
N TYR A 68 -33.54 -9.13 -12.05
CA TYR A 68 -32.68 -7.98 -12.32
C TYR A 68 -31.63 -7.81 -11.22
N ILE A 69 -32.03 -7.89 -9.95
CA ILE A 69 -31.12 -7.78 -8.79
C ILE A 69 -30.14 -8.95 -8.78
N LYS A 70 -30.64 -10.18 -8.91
CA LYS A 70 -29.84 -11.41 -8.84
C LYS A 70 -28.80 -11.50 -9.96
N ASN A 71 -29.14 -11.01 -11.15
CA ASN A 71 -28.25 -11.03 -12.30
C ASN A 71 -27.49 -9.71 -12.48
N TYR A 72 -27.57 -8.78 -11.52
CA TYR A 72 -26.77 -7.57 -11.57
C TYR A 72 -25.30 -7.94 -11.38
N ASN A 73 -24.57 -7.99 -12.49
CA ASN A 73 -23.17 -8.34 -12.52
C ASN A 73 -22.37 -7.14 -13.03
N SER A 74 -21.70 -6.47 -12.09
CA SER A 74 -20.72 -5.45 -12.40
C SER A 74 -19.48 -5.70 -11.55
N LYS A 75 -18.35 -5.13 -11.99
CA LYS A 75 -17.06 -5.25 -11.30
C LYS A 75 -17.21 -4.81 -9.84
N ASN A 76 -16.59 -5.54 -8.92
CA ASN A 76 -16.53 -5.22 -7.50
C ASN A 76 -17.89 -5.20 -6.77
N VAL A 77 -18.99 -5.64 -7.38
CA VAL A 77 -20.31 -5.64 -6.71
C VAL A 77 -20.39 -6.80 -5.73
N GLU A 78 -20.60 -6.48 -4.46
CA GLU A 78 -20.86 -7.44 -3.38
C GLU A 78 -22.34 -7.78 -3.30
N SER A 79 -23.20 -6.76 -3.27
CA SER A 79 -24.64 -6.96 -3.17
C SER A 79 -25.42 -5.79 -3.76
N VAL A 80 -26.62 -6.11 -4.27
CA VAL A 80 -27.59 -5.13 -4.71
C VAL A 80 -28.85 -5.32 -3.88
N SER A 81 -29.36 -4.22 -3.32
CA SER A 81 -30.59 -4.20 -2.53
C SER A 81 -31.43 -2.99 -2.90
N ILE A 82 -32.71 -3.00 -2.57
CA ILE A 82 -33.60 -1.85 -2.78
C ILE A 82 -33.94 -1.24 -1.43
N THR A 83 -33.92 0.09 -1.36
CA THR A 83 -34.24 0.83 -0.13
C THR A 83 -35.72 0.72 0.23
N ASN A 84 -36.60 0.86 -0.76
CA ASN A 84 -38.05 0.84 -0.59
C ASN A 84 -38.68 -0.28 -1.43
N ASN A 85 -39.31 -1.26 -0.77
CA ASN A 85 -40.04 -2.29 -1.48
C ASN A 85 -41.31 -1.71 -2.13
N PRO A 86 -41.64 -2.12 -3.37
CA PRO A 86 -42.86 -1.68 -4.02
C PRO A 86 -44.10 -2.18 -3.27
N GLU A 87 -45.05 -1.28 -3.02
CA GLU A 87 -46.36 -1.61 -2.50
C GLU A 87 -47.37 -1.76 -3.64
N TYR A 88 -48.20 -2.80 -3.56
CA TYR A 88 -49.15 -3.14 -4.61
C TYR A 88 -50.59 -3.01 -4.12
N LYS A 89 -51.42 -2.27 -4.87
CA LYS A 89 -52.86 -2.16 -4.60
C LYS A 89 -53.69 -2.46 -5.84
N LEU A 90 -54.56 -3.46 -5.76
CA LEU A 90 -55.46 -3.80 -6.88
C LEU A 90 -56.45 -2.64 -7.13
N LYS A 91 -56.51 -2.17 -8.36
CA LYS A 91 -57.41 -1.10 -8.84
C LYS A 91 -58.03 -1.46 -10.19
N LEU A 92 -59.18 -0.84 -10.48
CA LEU A 92 -59.77 -0.84 -11.82
C LEU A 92 -59.35 0.45 -12.52
N ILE A 93 -58.64 0.33 -13.63
CA ILE A 93 -58.14 1.46 -14.43
C ILE A 93 -58.84 1.53 -15.78
N ASP A 94 -58.86 2.72 -16.41
CA ASP A 94 -59.43 2.86 -17.76
C ASP A 94 -58.72 1.89 -18.71
N LYS A 95 -59.47 1.20 -19.56
CA LYS A 95 -58.92 0.19 -20.47
C LYS A 95 -57.85 0.77 -21.41
N LYS A 96 -57.96 2.06 -21.75
CA LYS A 96 -56.98 2.81 -22.56
C LYS A 96 -55.70 3.17 -21.82
N GLN A 97 -55.68 3.12 -20.49
CA GLN A 97 -54.51 3.43 -19.70
C GLN A 97 -53.46 2.33 -19.87
N GLU A 98 -52.23 2.70 -20.25
CA GLU A 98 -51.12 1.75 -20.43
C GLU A 98 -50.48 1.40 -19.08
N THR A 99 -49.73 0.29 -19.06
CA THR A 99 -48.91 -0.09 -17.90
C THR A 99 -47.59 0.67 -17.92
N SER A 100 -47.06 0.96 -16.74
CA SER A 100 -45.87 1.80 -16.53
C SER A 100 -44.66 0.98 -16.08
N GLU A 101 -44.55 -0.28 -16.50
CA GLU A 101 -43.52 -1.22 -16.01
C GLU A 101 -42.10 -0.65 -16.15
N ASN A 102 -41.78 0.01 -17.26
CA ASN A 102 -40.47 0.64 -17.47
C ASN A 102 -40.23 1.84 -16.54
N GLU A 103 -41.24 2.68 -16.31
CA GLU A 103 -41.13 3.85 -15.42
C GLU A 103 -40.92 3.40 -13.97
N ILE A 104 -41.61 2.33 -13.58
CA ILE A 104 -41.45 1.71 -12.27
C ILE A 104 -40.04 1.11 -12.15
N LEU A 105 -39.53 0.42 -13.18
CA LEU A 105 -38.16 -0.11 -13.16
C LEU A 105 -37.11 1.01 -13.02
N ILE A 106 -37.26 2.12 -13.75
CA ILE A 106 -36.37 3.30 -13.64
C ILE A 106 -36.45 3.91 -12.23
N ALA A 107 -37.64 4.00 -11.65
CA ALA A 107 -37.79 4.49 -10.28
C ALA A 107 -37.12 3.56 -9.26
N MET A 108 -37.24 2.24 -9.45
CA MET A 108 -36.58 1.24 -8.60
C MET A 108 -35.06 1.29 -8.72
N GLN A 109 -34.52 1.48 -9.92
CA GLN A 109 -33.07 1.64 -10.14
C GLN A 109 -32.48 2.82 -9.36
N LYS A 110 -33.25 3.91 -9.20
CA LYS A 110 -32.81 5.07 -8.39
C LYS A 110 -32.78 4.79 -6.89
N ASP A 111 -33.57 3.82 -6.43
CA ASP A 111 -33.67 3.43 -5.02
C ASP A 111 -32.76 2.23 -4.68
N MET A 112 -31.96 1.75 -5.64
CA MET A 112 -31.02 0.66 -5.43
C MET A 112 -29.81 1.13 -4.62
N ILE A 113 -29.46 0.35 -3.61
CA ILE A 113 -28.19 0.43 -2.89
C ILE A 113 -27.32 -0.70 -3.44
N ILE A 114 -26.24 -0.30 -4.11
CA ILE A 114 -25.20 -1.21 -4.58
C ILE A 114 -24.05 -1.10 -3.57
N LYS A 115 -23.67 -2.24 -2.98
CA LYS A 115 -22.46 -2.34 -2.18
C LYS A 115 -21.37 -2.94 -3.04
N TYR A 116 -20.21 -2.31 -2.97
CA TYR A 116 -19.00 -2.75 -3.63
C TYR A 116 -17.97 -3.19 -2.60
N HIS A 117 -17.10 -4.11 -2.99
CA HIS A 117 -15.92 -4.46 -2.23
C HIS A 117 -14.66 -4.46 -3.11
N TYR A 118 -13.52 -4.18 -2.51
CA TYR A 118 -12.20 -4.32 -3.12
C TYR A 118 -11.15 -4.57 -2.03
N TYR A 119 -9.92 -4.86 -2.42
CA TYR A 119 -8.85 -5.22 -1.49
C TYR A 119 -7.69 -4.25 -1.57
N GLU A 120 -7.28 -3.69 -0.43
CA GLU A 120 -6.11 -2.84 -0.30
C GLU A 120 -4.92 -3.65 0.20
N ILE A 121 -3.74 -3.43 -0.39
CA ILE A 121 -2.47 -4.05 -0.01
C ILE A 121 -1.64 -3.02 0.73
N TYR A 122 -1.21 -3.39 1.94
CA TYR A 122 -0.35 -2.58 2.79
C TYR A 122 1.01 -3.25 2.94
N ILE A 123 2.09 -2.46 2.88
CA ILE A 123 3.43 -2.85 3.30
C ILE A 123 3.85 -1.93 4.44
N ASN A 124 4.38 -2.49 5.53
CA ASN A 124 4.81 -1.72 6.72
C ASN A 124 3.75 -0.71 7.19
N ASN A 125 2.47 -1.12 7.16
CA ASN A 125 1.32 -0.34 7.59
C ASN A 125 1.02 0.92 6.73
N GLN A 126 1.61 1.01 5.53
CA GLN A 126 1.31 2.03 4.51
C GLN A 126 0.59 1.40 3.33
N LYS A 127 -0.47 2.05 2.85
CA LYS A 127 -1.19 1.58 1.66
C LYS A 127 -0.31 1.74 0.44
N VAL A 128 -0.11 0.64 -0.30
CA VAL A 128 0.68 0.64 -1.53
C VAL A 128 -0.23 0.56 -2.76
N GLU A 129 -1.26 -0.27 -2.71
CA GLU A 129 -2.07 -0.55 -3.90
C GLU A 129 -3.48 -1.06 -3.55
N SER A 130 -4.37 -1.09 -4.55
CA SER A 130 -5.72 -1.67 -4.44
C SER A 130 -6.06 -2.55 -5.65
N VAL A 131 -6.66 -3.71 -5.41
CA VAL A 131 -7.04 -4.69 -6.43
C VAL A 131 -8.49 -5.14 -6.23
N ASP A 132 -9.05 -5.78 -7.26
CA ASP A 132 -10.48 -6.09 -7.26
C ASP A 132 -10.81 -7.31 -6.43
N THR A 133 -9.92 -8.30 -6.41
CA THR A 133 -10.19 -9.60 -5.80
C THR A 133 -9.16 -9.99 -4.74
N LEU A 134 -9.59 -10.84 -3.80
CA LEU A 134 -8.69 -11.39 -2.78
C LEU A 134 -7.59 -12.26 -3.40
N GLU A 135 -7.90 -12.99 -4.48
CA GLU A 135 -6.94 -13.86 -5.18
C GLU A 135 -5.79 -13.04 -5.79
N GLU A 136 -6.10 -11.91 -6.41
CA GLU A 136 -5.10 -10.97 -6.92
C GLU A 136 -4.22 -10.44 -5.78
N ALA A 137 -4.84 -10.01 -4.67
CA ALA A 137 -4.12 -9.49 -3.52
C ALA A 137 -3.17 -10.54 -2.94
N GLN A 138 -3.64 -11.76 -2.71
CA GLN A 138 -2.84 -12.89 -2.22
C GLN A 138 -1.70 -13.25 -3.17
N THR A 139 -1.97 -13.27 -4.47
CA THR A 139 -0.94 -13.58 -5.48
C THR A 139 0.16 -12.53 -5.50
N ILE A 140 -0.19 -11.26 -5.28
CA ILE A 140 0.79 -10.17 -5.18
C ILE A 140 1.58 -10.29 -3.89
N THR A 141 0.93 -10.50 -2.74
CA THR A 141 1.62 -10.58 -1.45
C THR A 141 2.55 -11.78 -1.33
N ASN A 142 2.21 -12.94 -1.93
CA ASN A 142 3.11 -14.09 -1.98
C ASN A 142 4.44 -13.75 -2.66
N LYS A 143 4.44 -12.85 -3.65
CA LYS A 143 5.69 -12.40 -4.30
C LYS A 143 6.50 -11.45 -3.43
N ILE A 144 5.89 -10.78 -2.45
CA ILE A 144 6.64 -9.99 -1.45
C ILE A 144 7.51 -10.93 -0.62
N GLU A 145 6.99 -12.11 -0.26
CA GLU A 145 7.75 -13.12 0.51
C GLU A 145 8.93 -13.70 -0.27
N GLU A 146 8.85 -13.74 -1.61
CA GLU A 146 9.97 -14.11 -2.49
C GLU A 146 11.09 -13.06 -2.51
N VAL A 147 10.76 -11.78 -2.28
CA VAL A 147 11.71 -10.66 -2.18
C VAL A 147 12.41 -10.70 -0.82
N ASP A 148 11.66 -10.51 0.27
CA ASP A 148 12.18 -10.68 1.63
C ASP A 148 11.04 -11.10 2.56
N ASN A 149 11.18 -12.29 3.15
CA ASN A 149 10.21 -12.88 4.07
C ASN A 149 10.01 -12.09 5.38
N ASN A 150 10.87 -11.10 5.66
CA ASN A 150 10.74 -10.23 6.82
C ASN A 150 9.90 -8.98 6.53
N ILE A 151 9.55 -8.72 5.26
CA ILE A 151 8.68 -7.59 4.90
C ILE A 151 7.28 -7.88 5.42
N LYS A 152 6.77 -6.99 6.28
CA LYS A 152 5.42 -7.11 6.83
C LYS A 152 4.41 -6.54 5.84
N TYR A 153 3.42 -7.35 5.50
CA TYR A 153 2.31 -6.95 4.65
C TYR A 153 0.96 -7.26 5.30
N GLU A 154 -0.09 -6.59 4.83
CA GLU A 154 -1.47 -6.79 5.26
C GLU A 154 -2.43 -6.57 4.08
N ILE A 155 -3.46 -7.41 3.96
CA ILE A 155 -4.55 -7.23 3.00
C ILE A 155 -5.81 -6.80 3.76
N LYS A 156 -6.46 -5.73 3.32
CA LYS A 156 -7.71 -5.24 3.91
C LYS A 156 -8.83 -5.25 2.89
N GLU A 157 -9.95 -5.89 3.23
CA GLU A 157 -11.18 -5.78 2.47
C GLU A 157 -11.86 -4.45 2.79
N ILE A 158 -12.16 -3.67 1.75
CA ILE A 158 -12.85 -2.40 1.86
C ILE A 158 -14.23 -2.54 1.22
N ASN A 159 -15.24 -2.10 1.96
CA ASN A 159 -16.64 -2.10 1.53
C ASN A 159 -17.12 -0.65 1.36
N THR A 160 -17.71 -0.31 0.21
CA THR A 160 -18.26 1.03 -0.06
C THR A 160 -19.58 0.96 -0.82
N GLN A 161 -20.39 2.02 -0.73
CA GLN A 161 -21.57 2.22 -1.59
C GLN A 161 -21.30 3.23 -2.71
N ASN A 162 -20.11 3.85 -2.70
CA ASN A 162 -19.70 4.86 -3.64
C ASN A 162 -18.71 4.27 -4.64
N VAL A 163 -19.13 4.14 -5.90
CA VAL A 163 -18.29 3.57 -6.97
C VAL A 163 -17.04 4.42 -7.22
N ASP A 164 -17.11 5.74 -6.97
CA ASP A 164 -15.98 6.66 -7.20
C ASP A 164 -14.85 6.49 -6.16
N GLU A 165 -15.11 5.81 -5.04
CA GLU A 165 -14.09 5.47 -4.05
C GLU A 165 -13.27 4.24 -4.46
N ILE A 166 -13.73 3.47 -5.46
CA ILE A 166 -13.03 2.29 -5.97
C ILE A 166 -11.93 2.75 -6.92
N ASN A 167 -10.71 2.77 -6.42
CA ASN A 167 -9.52 3.10 -7.21
C ASN A 167 -8.59 1.88 -7.27
N THR A 168 -9.04 0.83 -7.95
CA THR A 168 -8.26 -0.40 -8.17
C THR A 168 -7.44 -0.32 -9.44
N SER A 169 -6.25 -0.89 -9.40
CA SER A 169 -5.34 -1.02 -10.54
C SER A 169 -5.51 -2.39 -11.21
N GLU A 170 -5.23 -2.48 -12.52
CA GLU A 170 -5.12 -3.78 -13.18
C GLU A 170 -4.03 -4.64 -12.51
N PHE A 171 -4.26 -5.96 -12.45
CA PHE A 171 -3.40 -6.89 -11.72
C PHE A 171 -1.89 -6.72 -11.98
N GLU A 172 -1.47 -6.60 -13.24
CA GLU A 172 -0.04 -6.47 -13.56
C GLU A 172 0.53 -5.10 -13.14
N VAL A 173 -0.28 -4.03 -13.18
CA VAL A 173 0.13 -2.71 -12.68
C VAL A 173 0.29 -2.78 -11.17
N ALA A 174 -0.71 -3.33 -10.49
CA ALA A 174 -0.71 -3.48 -9.04
C ALA A 174 0.49 -4.30 -8.54
N LYS A 175 0.74 -5.43 -9.17
CA LYS A 175 1.88 -6.30 -8.92
C LYS A 175 3.21 -5.56 -9.07
N ASN A 176 3.39 -4.81 -10.17
CA ASN A 176 4.65 -4.08 -10.40
C ASN A 176 4.87 -2.97 -9.37
N ASN A 177 3.81 -2.25 -8.99
CA ASN A 177 3.90 -1.20 -7.96
C ASN A 177 4.29 -1.77 -6.60
N VAL A 178 3.64 -2.86 -6.18
CA VAL A 178 3.92 -3.52 -4.91
C VAL A 178 5.32 -4.13 -4.87
N LEU A 179 5.76 -4.78 -5.95
CA LEU A 179 7.12 -5.34 -6.01
C LEU A 179 8.20 -4.28 -6.04
N LYS A 180 7.94 -3.14 -6.70
CA LYS A 180 8.87 -2.02 -6.66
C LYS A 180 9.08 -1.52 -5.24
N GLU A 181 8.00 -1.37 -4.47
CA GLU A 181 8.07 -0.95 -3.06
C GLU A 181 8.82 -1.98 -2.20
N ALA A 182 8.53 -3.28 -2.38
CA ALA A 182 9.22 -4.34 -1.66
C ALA A 182 10.74 -4.36 -1.94
N ASN A 183 11.14 -4.21 -3.20
CA ASN A 183 12.55 -4.16 -3.59
C ASN A 183 13.28 -2.93 -3.00
N ILE A 184 12.61 -1.78 -2.93
CA ILE A 184 13.18 -0.57 -2.30
C ILE A 184 13.49 -0.85 -0.82
N ILE A 185 12.55 -1.46 -0.11
CA ILE A 185 12.70 -1.82 1.31
C ILE A 185 13.86 -2.81 1.50
N GLU A 186 13.97 -3.82 0.65
CA GLU A 186 15.08 -4.78 0.69
C GLU A 186 16.43 -4.10 0.45
N GLU A 187 16.52 -3.23 -0.57
CA GLU A 187 17.74 -2.49 -0.88
C GLU A 187 18.16 -1.55 0.26
N GLU A 188 17.21 -0.88 0.91
CA GLU A 188 17.47 -0.01 2.06
C GLU A 188 17.99 -0.81 3.24
N LYS A 189 17.36 -1.95 3.55
CA LYS A 189 17.82 -2.87 4.60
C LYS A 189 19.23 -3.39 4.32
N GLN A 190 19.53 -3.80 3.09
CA GLN A 190 20.88 -4.23 2.71
C GLN A 190 21.92 -3.12 2.91
N LYS A 191 21.59 -1.87 2.52
CA LYS A 191 22.46 -0.70 2.75
C LYS A 191 22.67 -0.42 4.24
N GLU A 192 21.64 -0.53 5.06
CA GLU A 192 21.75 -0.37 6.51
C GLU A 192 22.64 -1.46 7.12
N GLU A 193 22.43 -2.72 6.76
CA GLU A 193 23.26 -3.84 7.22
C GLU A 193 24.73 -3.71 6.80
N GLU A 194 25.00 -3.25 5.57
CA GLU A 194 26.35 -2.93 5.10
C GLU A 194 26.97 -1.81 5.93
N GLN A 195 26.21 -0.76 6.23
CA GLN A 195 26.68 0.32 7.07
C GLN A 195 26.88 -0.09 8.54
N GLU A 196 26.16 -1.08 9.07
CA GLU A 196 26.39 -1.61 10.41
C GLU A 196 27.67 -2.47 10.48
N LYS A 197 28.02 -3.16 9.39
CA LYS A 197 29.26 -3.93 9.28
C LYS A 197 30.51 -3.05 9.18
N LEU A 198 30.36 -1.76 8.90
CA LEU A 198 31.49 -0.84 8.84
C LEU A 198 32.19 -0.74 10.21
N PRO A 199 33.54 -0.71 10.23
CA PRO A 199 34.29 -0.49 11.44
C PRO A 199 33.85 0.81 12.13
N ASN A 200 33.53 0.72 13.42
CA ASN A 200 33.00 1.84 14.20
C ASN A 200 33.92 2.17 15.38
N ILE A 201 34.21 3.45 15.55
CA ILE A 201 34.97 3.99 16.67
C ILE A 201 34.18 5.14 17.28
N ASN A 202 33.70 5.00 18.52
CA ASN A 202 32.91 6.02 19.22
C ASN A 202 31.76 6.63 18.39
N GLY A 203 31.07 5.82 17.60
CA GLY A 203 29.98 6.26 16.72
C GLY A 203 30.43 6.75 15.33
N ILE A 204 31.73 6.79 15.05
CA ILE A 204 32.29 7.19 13.76
C ILE A 204 32.52 5.93 12.91
N LYS A 205 31.78 5.81 11.80
CA LYS A 205 31.93 4.72 10.83
C LYS A 205 33.08 5.02 9.85
N LEU A 206 34.03 4.10 9.73
CA LEU A 206 35.15 4.19 8.79
C LEU A 206 34.73 3.57 7.45
N ALA A 207 34.25 4.40 6.53
CA ALA A 207 33.57 3.94 5.32
C ALA A 207 34.54 3.50 4.20
N VAL A 208 35.78 3.97 4.20
CA VAL A 208 36.76 3.67 3.15
C VAL A 208 38.16 3.46 3.70
N LEU A 209 38.98 2.73 2.95
CA LEU A 209 40.43 2.65 3.20
C LEU A 209 41.12 3.95 2.77
N PRO A 210 42.13 4.44 3.51
CA PRO A 210 42.82 5.67 3.18
C PRO A 210 43.68 5.57 1.92
N VAL A 211 44.23 4.38 1.62
CA VAL A 211 44.96 4.09 0.36
C VAL A 211 44.91 2.59 0.05
N GLN A 212 45.02 2.17 -1.20
CA GLN A 212 45.27 0.76 -1.53
C GLN A 212 46.78 0.51 -1.63
N GLY A 213 47.30 -0.46 -0.89
CA GLY A 213 48.73 -0.73 -0.83
C GLY A 213 49.11 -1.86 0.11
N ASN A 214 50.41 -2.16 0.18
CA ASN A 214 50.94 -3.22 1.04
C ASN A 214 51.34 -2.65 2.41
N ILE A 215 50.95 -3.33 3.49
CA ILE A 215 51.38 -2.95 4.84
C ILE A 215 52.86 -3.30 5.02
N THR A 216 53.71 -2.28 5.18
CA THR A 216 55.16 -2.44 5.33
C THR A 216 55.63 -2.28 6.77
N SER A 217 54.88 -1.58 7.63
CA SER A 217 55.15 -1.52 9.06
C SER A 217 53.87 -1.43 9.87
N ARG A 218 53.75 -2.31 10.87
CA ARG A 218 52.56 -2.42 11.72
C ARG A 218 52.68 -1.53 12.96
N TYR A 219 51.54 -1.19 13.53
CA TYR A 219 51.46 -0.50 14.81
C TYR A 219 52.19 -1.28 15.91
N GLY A 220 52.83 -0.57 16.85
CA GLY A 220 53.51 -1.17 18.00
C GLY A 220 54.87 -1.78 17.70
N VAL A 221 55.31 -1.82 16.44
CA VAL A 221 56.65 -2.32 16.08
C VAL A 221 57.71 -1.41 16.70
N SER A 222 58.61 -2.01 17.48
CA SER A 222 59.80 -1.37 18.04
C SER A 222 61.05 -2.10 17.54
N SER A 223 62.11 -1.38 17.21
CA SER A 223 63.38 -1.95 16.76
C SER A 223 64.55 -1.14 17.27
N ARG A 224 65.75 -1.74 17.31
CA ARG A 224 66.99 -1.06 17.75
C ARG A 224 67.35 0.18 16.92
N ILE A 225 66.78 0.32 15.72
CA ILE A 225 67.06 1.41 14.77
C ILE A 225 65.95 2.49 14.84
N ARG A 226 64.80 2.19 15.45
CA ARG A 226 63.72 3.17 15.66
C ARG A 226 63.93 3.89 16.98
N VAL A 227 63.79 5.22 16.94
CA VAL A 227 63.89 6.08 18.14
C VAL A 227 62.72 5.84 19.10
N SER A 228 61.58 5.38 18.58
CA SER A 228 60.36 5.11 19.36
C SER A 228 59.50 4.03 18.70
N THR A 229 58.57 3.47 19.48
CA THR A 229 57.56 2.51 19.03
C THR A 229 56.68 3.13 17.93
N HIS A 230 56.40 2.38 16.88
CA HIS A 230 55.58 2.83 15.77
C HIS A 230 54.12 3.09 16.20
N THR A 231 53.64 4.32 16.02
CA THR A 231 52.34 4.82 16.50
C THR A 231 51.19 4.66 15.51
N GLY A 232 51.49 4.16 14.30
CA GLY A 232 50.54 4.05 13.20
C GLY A 232 50.70 2.79 12.37
N LEU A 233 50.19 2.85 11.15
CA LEU A 233 50.29 1.82 10.13
C LEU A 233 50.93 2.42 8.88
N ASP A 234 52.02 1.81 8.40
CA ASP A 234 52.71 2.23 7.19
C ASP A 234 52.20 1.39 6.01
N ILE A 235 51.60 2.06 5.03
CA ILE A 235 51.00 1.44 3.84
C ILE A 235 51.76 1.93 2.61
N ALA A 236 52.57 1.04 2.01
CA ALA A 236 53.35 1.36 0.83
C ALA A 236 52.46 1.50 -0.40
N ALA A 237 52.63 2.62 -1.10
CA ALA A 237 51.96 2.97 -2.33
C ALA A 237 52.87 3.92 -3.14
N VAL A 238 52.65 4.00 -4.45
CA VAL A 238 53.49 4.84 -5.32
C VAL A 238 53.32 6.31 -4.95
N THR A 239 54.40 7.10 -4.94
CA THR A 239 54.33 8.57 -4.76
C THR A 239 53.27 9.17 -5.69
N GLY A 240 52.42 10.05 -5.15
CA GLY A 240 51.32 10.66 -5.91
C GLY A 240 50.00 9.90 -5.81
N THR A 241 49.97 8.67 -5.29
CA THR A 241 48.73 7.91 -5.06
C THR A 241 47.79 8.72 -4.16
N ALA A 242 46.52 8.83 -4.55
CA ALA A 242 45.53 9.58 -3.80
C ALA A 242 45.31 8.97 -2.40
N ILE A 243 45.36 9.81 -1.37
CA ILE A 243 45.00 9.48 0.00
C ILE A 243 43.58 10.00 0.25
N LYS A 244 42.72 9.13 0.74
CA LYS A 244 41.32 9.42 1.03
C LYS A 244 41.06 9.58 2.52
N ALA A 245 40.13 10.45 2.89
CA ALA A 245 39.62 10.51 4.25
C ALA A 245 38.79 9.25 4.56
N VAL A 246 39.04 8.63 5.72
CA VAL A 246 38.38 7.35 6.09
C VAL A 246 36.95 7.56 6.61
N ALA A 247 36.68 8.76 7.11
CA ALA A 247 35.39 9.19 7.65
C ALA A 247 35.22 10.70 7.41
N ALA A 248 33.98 11.19 7.50
CA ALA A 248 33.69 12.62 7.42
C ALA A 248 34.23 13.37 8.65
N GLY A 249 34.63 14.63 8.51
CA GLY A 249 35.19 15.40 9.60
C GLY A 249 35.68 16.79 9.19
N THR A 250 36.38 17.46 10.10
CA THR A 250 36.99 18.78 9.87
C THR A 250 38.51 18.69 9.92
N VAL A 251 39.19 19.27 8.94
CA VAL A 251 40.66 19.31 8.92
C VAL A 251 41.19 20.20 10.04
N THR A 252 41.93 19.62 10.98
CA THR A 252 42.57 20.33 12.11
C THR A 252 44.03 20.70 11.83
N ASN A 253 44.67 20.01 10.88
CA ASN A 253 46.04 20.29 10.45
C ASN A 253 46.24 19.94 8.97
N ALA A 254 47.01 20.77 8.26
CA ALA A 254 47.47 20.53 6.91
C ALA A 254 48.81 21.26 6.71
N ALA A 255 49.87 20.79 7.38
CA ALA A 255 51.16 21.46 7.43
C ALA A 255 52.33 20.49 7.64
N TYR A 256 53.56 20.95 7.37
CA TYR A 256 54.76 20.20 7.71
C TYR A 256 54.94 20.14 9.24
N THR A 257 54.96 18.93 9.82
CA THR A 257 54.91 18.70 11.27
C THR A 257 55.99 17.70 11.71
N GLY A 258 57.22 18.18 11.84
CA GLY A 258 58.34 17.41 12.40
C GLY A 258 58.60 16.09 11.64
N SER A 259 58.73 14.99 12.37
CA SER A 259 59.01 13.67 11.81
C SER A 259 57.92 13.14 10.87
N TYR A 260 56.68 13.60 11.01
CA TYR A 260 55.58 13.21 10.10
C TYR A 260 55.71 13.81 8.70
N GLY A 261 56.59 14.79 8.49
CA GLY A 261 56.67 15.52 7.24
C GLY A 261 55.39 16.31 7.00
N ASN A 262 54.88 16.33 5.77
CA ASN A 262 53.58 16.91 5.48
C ASN A 262 52.47 16.03 6.05
N LEU A 263 51.72 16.60 6.98
CA LEU A 263 50.72 15.91 7.78
C LEU A 263 49.34 16.53 7.57
N VAL A 264 48.35 15.70 7.28
CA VAL A 264 46.93 16.07 7.38
C VAL A 264 46.35 15.41 8.63
N LYS A 265 45.59 16.17 9.43
CA LYS A 265 44.79 15.66 10.54
C LYS A 265 43.33 16.01 10.33
N ILE A 266 42.45 15.06 10.61
CA ILE A 266 41.00 15.25 10.50
C ILE A 266 40.36 14.83 11.82
N ASP A 267 39.65 15.76 12.44
CA ASP A 267 38.78 15.50 13.59
C ASP A 267 37.39 15.07 13.09
N HIS A 268 36.96 13.89 13.52
CA HIS A 268 35.69 13.30 13.15
C HIS A 268 34.59 13.53 14.21
N GLY A 269 34.94 14.15 15.33
CA GLY A 269 34.08 14.26 16.51
C GLY A 269 34.22 13.05 17.45
N ASN A 270 33.56 13.12 18.61
CA ASN A 270 33.59 12.09 19.66
C ASN A 270 35.02 11.66 20.09
N GLY A 271 35.97 12.60 19.98
CA GLY A 271 37.37 12.39 20.31
C GLY A 271 38.15 11.57 19.29
N VAL A 272 37.57 11.23 18.13
CA VAL A 272 38.22 10.43 17.08
C VAL A 272 38.92 11.35 16.08
N GLU A 273 40.23 11.16 15.92
CA GLU A 273 41.04 11.90 14.96
C GLU A 273 41.86 10.93 14.10
N THR A 274 42.04 11.24 12.82
CA THR A 274 42.91 10.46 11.92
C THR A 274 44.03 11.31 11.36
N TRP A 275 45.21 10.71 11.25
CA TRP A 275 46.45 11.38 10.83
C TRP A 275 47.00 10.71 9.58
N TYR A 276 47.41 11.53 8.62
CA TYR A 276 47.91 11.12 7.31
C TYR A 276 49.29 11.76 7.07
N GLY A 277 50.34 11.02 7.38
CA GLY A 277 51.73 11.48 7.35
C GLY A 277 52.47 11.16 6.05
N HIS A 278 53.68 11.72 5.94
CA HIS A 278 54.64 11.56 4.84
C HIS A 278 54.12 11.96 3.46
N THR A 279 53.09 12.80 3.39
CA THR A 279 52.43 13.15 2.12
C THR A 279 53.36 13.95 1.19
N SER A 280 53.22 13.78 -0.12
CA SER A 280 53.94 14.58 -1.13
C SER A 280 53.24 15.91 -1.40
N LYS A 281 51.90 15.90 -1.33
CA LYS A 281 51.04 17.06 -1.54
C LYS A 281 49.79 16.94 -0.67
N MET A 282 49.32 18.06 -0.14
CA MET A 282 48.05 18.18 0.57
C MET A 282 47.07 18.98 -0.30
N TYR A 283 45.83 18.51 -0.41
CA TYR A 283 44.77 19.13 -1.23
C TYR A 283 43.74 19.89 -0.39
N VAL A 284 43.92 19.89 0.92
CA VAL A 284 42.98 20.45 1.89
C VAL A 284 43.65 21.52 2.75
N LYS A 285 42.83 22.34 3.41
CA LYS A 285 43.27 23.38 4.35
C LYS A 285 42.56 23.24 5.69
N VAL A 286 43.18 23.77 6.75
CA VAL A 286 42.60 23.79 8.10
C VAL A 286 41.20 24.45 8.08
N GLY A 287 40.26 23.85 8.80
CA GLY A 287 38.85 24.27 8.87
C GLY A 287 37.98 23.77 7.72
N GLN A 288 38.53 23.03 6.74
CA GLN A 288 37.74 22.44 5.67
C GLN A 288 36.95 21.23 6.17
N ASN A 289 35.65 21.19 5.83
CA ASN A 289 34.81 20.01 6.03
C ASN A 289 35.08 18.98 4.92
N ILE A 290 35.17 17.71 5.30
CA ILE A 290 35.54 16.58 4.45
C ILE A 290 34.51 15.48 4.60
N GLN A 291 34.15 14.83 3.49
CA GLN A 291 33.34 13.61 3.48
C GLN A 291 34.25 12.38 3.43
N ALA A 292 33.75 11.23 3.89
CA ALA A 292 34.47 9.97 3.72
C ALA A 292 34.69 9.70 2.22
N GLY A 293 35.91 9.32 1.82
CA GLY A 293 36.28 9.09 0.42
C GLY A 293 36.88 10.29 -0.31
N ASP A 294 36.76 11.50 0.22
CA ASP A 294 37.38 12.69 -0.37
C ASP A 294 38.90 12.54 -0.45
N THR A 295 39.49 12.97 -1.56
CA THR A 295 40.94 12.96 -1.73
C THR A 295 41.56 14.16 -1.01
N ILE A 296 42.30 13.88 0.06
CA ILE A 296 42.83 14.91 0.97
C ILE A 296 44.32 15.20 0.76
N ALA A 297 45.06 14.21 0.27
CA ALA A 297 46.50 14.32 0.05
C ALA A 297 46.97 13.28 -0.98
N ALA A 298 48.26 13.28 -1.26
CA ALA A 298 48.92 12.28 -2.08
C ALA A 298 50.09 11.63 -1.33
N VAL A 299 50.27 10.32 -1.52
CA VAL A 299 51.38 9.54 -0.94
C VAL A 299 52.72 10.17 -1.30
N GLY A 300 53.66 10.15 -0.35
CA GLY A 300 54.98 10.72 -0.54
C GLY A 300 56.02 10.07 0.37
N THR A 301 57.11 10.80 0.59
CA THR A 301 58.25 10.38 1.41
C THR A 301 58.84 11.56 2.19
N THR A 302 58.00 12.48 2.67
CA THR A 302 58.44 13.67 3.41
C THR A 302 58.67 13.38 4.90
N GLY A 303 59.52 14.16 5.57
CA GLY A 303 59.83 13.93 6.99
C GLY A 303 60.74 12.71 7.19
N ASN A 304 60.51 11.96 8.27
CA ASN A 304 61.28 10.76 8.58
C ASN A 304 60.68 9.54 7.87
N SER A 305 61.00 9.37 6.59
CA SER A 305 60.53 8.26 5.76
C SER A 305 61.69 7.67 4.95
N THR A 306 61.70 6.34 4.80
CA THR A 306 62.71 5.61 4.02
C THR A 306 62.26 5.30 2.59
N GLY A 307 61.03 5.65 2.22
CA GLY A 307 60.48 5.44 0.88
C GLY A 307 58.99 5.77 0.79
N PRO A 308 58.39 5.75 -0.41
CA PRO A 308 56.99 6.14 -0.59
C PRO A 308 55.99 5.27 0.19
N HIS A 309 55.27 5.87 1.14
CA HIS A 309 54.19 5.23 1.89
C HIS A 309 53.27 6.28 2.54
N LEU A 310 52.08 5.84 2.93
CA LEU A 310 51.23 6.55 3.87
C LEU A 310 51.55 6.05 5.28
N HIS A 311 51.88 6.95 6.20
CA HIS A 311 51.81 6.67 7.62
C HIS A 311 50.44 7.10 8.14
N PHE A 312 49.63 6.14 8.56
CA PHE A 312 48.25 6.36 8.99
C PHE A 312 48.08 6.09 10.48
N GLU A 313 47.49 7.03 11.22
CA GLU A 313 47.11 6.81 12.62
C GLU A 313 45.62 7.04 12.85
N ILE A 314 45.09 6.29 13.81
CA ILE A 314 43.80 6.58 14.46
C ILE A 314 44.11 6.98 15.89
N ARG A 315 43.48 8.06 16.35
CA ARG A 315 43.58 8.53 17.74
C ARG A 315 42.19 8.64 18.39
N ILE A 316 42.11 8.29 19.66
CA ILE A 316 40.96 8.54 20.53
C ILE A 316 41.43 9.43 21.68
N ASN A 317 40.84 10.62 21.82
CA ASN A 317 41.20 11.61 22.84
C ASN A 317 42.72 11.89 22.89
N GLY A 318 43.34 11.96 21.71
CA GLY A 318 44.78 12.21 21.53
C GLY A 318 45.68 10.97 21.65
N GLN A 319 45.18 9.84 22.15
CA GLN A 319 45.95 8.60 22.26
C GLN A 319 45.88 7.79 20.96
N HIS A 320 47.04 7.39 20.42
CA HIS A 320 47.10 6.53 19.24
C HIS A 320 46.69 5.10 19.57
N ILE A 321 45.97 4.46 18.66
CA ILE A 321 45.53 3.06 18.77
C ILE A 321 45.93 2.29 17.53
N ASN A 322 45.89 0.95 17.59
CA ASN A 322 46.20 0.12 16.43
C ASN A 322 45.13 0.29 15.33
N PRO A 323 45.46 0.87 14.15
CA PRO A 323 44.49 1.04 13.06
C PRO A 323 43.98 -0.30 12.51
N GLN A 324 44.78 -1.36 12.63
CA GLN A 324 44.44 -2.71 12.13
C GLN A 324 43.39 -3.46 12.94
N ASN A 325 42.90 -2.86 14.03
CA ASN A 325 41.70 -3.37 14.68
C ASN A 325 40.43 -2.97 13.92
N TYR A 326 40.53 -1.96 13.05
CA TYR A 326 39.39 -1.35 12.38
C TYR A 326 39.51 -1.39 10.86
N ILE A 327 40.70 -1.19 10.29
CA ILE A 327 40.89 -1.17 8.84
C ILE A 327 42.05 -2.07 8.41
N TYR A 328 41.95 -2.67 7.22
CA TYR A 328 42.90 -3.67 6.71
C TYR A 328 43.03 -4.92 7.60
N ASN A 329 41.89 -5.49 8.00
CA ASN A 329 41.79 -6.66 8.87
C ASN A 329 41.97 -8.01 8.14
N ASN A 330 42.47 -7.99 6.90
CA ASN A 330 42.66 -9.20 6.08
C ASN A 330 44.05 -9.82 6.25
#